data_AF-A0A091DA66-F1
#
_entry.id   AF-A0A091DA66-F1
#
_cell.length_a   1.000
_cell.length_b   1.000
_cell.length_c   1.000
_cell.angle_alpha   90.00
_cell.angle_beta   90.00
_cell.angle_gamma   90.00
#
_symmetry.space_group_name_H-M   'P 1'
#
loop_
_entity.id
_entity.type
_entity.pdbx_description
1 polymer ?
#
loop_
_entity_poly.entity_id
_entity_poly.type
_entity_poly.pdbx_seq_one_letter_code
_entity_poly.pdbx_strand_id
1 'polypeptide(L)'
;MCNDHREETGEDEEAWFLLFPMEDGKGGFEQKLTEVMSHDEQTLALRKEGIGVVLDSELPHLIGIDDDLLSTGIILYHLKEGQTYVGREDASVEQDIVLHGLDLESEHCVFENTGGTVTLIPLSGSQCSVNGVQIMEATHLNQGAVILLGRTNMFRFNHPKEAAKLREKRKSGLLSSFSLSMTDLSKSCENLSAVMLYNPG
;
A
#
# COMPACT_ATOMS: atom_id res chain seq x y z
N MET A 1 -40.20 17.40 32.21
CA MET A 1 -40.30 15.99 32.62
C MET A 1 -40.74 15.23 31.38
N CYS A 2 -39.81 15.04 30.44
CA CYS A 2 -38.98 13.85 30.27
C CYS A 2 -39.78 12.70 29.66
N ASN A 3 -39.59 12.48 28.36
CA ASN A 3 -39.64 11.17 27.73
C ASN A 3 -38.95 11.30 26.37
N ASP A 4 -37.67 10.95 26.34
CA ASP A 4 -37.03 10.39 25.14
C ASP A 4 -35.75 9.67 25.60
N HIS A 5 -35.81 8.35 25.74
CA HIS A 5 -34.65 7.47 25.83
C HIS A 5 -34.92 6.31 24.86
N ARG A 6 -34.46 6.51 23.63
CA ARG A 6 -34.28 5.44 22.65
C ARG A 6 -32.82 5.00 22.79
N GLU A 7 -32.59 4.00 23.63
CA GLU A 7 -31.35 3.21 23.60
C GLU A 7 -31.51 2.17 22.49
N GLU A 8 -30.83 2.39 21.36
CA GLU A 8 -30.47 1.32 20.44
C GLU A 8 -29.22 0.66 21.01
N THR A 9 -29.41 -0.47 21.69
CA THR A 9 -28.31 -1.33 22.13
C THR A 9 -27.91 -2.27 20.99
N GLY A 10 -26.61 -2.31 20.75
CA GLY A 10 -25.91 -2.97 19.65
C GLY A 10 -26.43 -4.34 19.24
N GLU A 11 -26.58 -4.50 17.93
CA GLU A 11 -26.68 -5.79 17.26
C GLU A 11 -25.28 -6.44 17.24
N ASP A 12 -25.09 -7.33 18.22
CA ASP A 12 -24.54 -8.69 18.07
C ASP A 12 -23.29 -8.89 17.18
N GLU A 13 -22.11 -8.49 17.69
CA GLU A 13 -20.84 -9.07 17.23
C GLU A 13 -20.74 -10.60 17.52
N GLU A 14 -21.58 -11.12 18.41
CA GLU A 14 -21.65 -12.55 18.79
C GLU A 14 -22.35 -13.44 17.75
N ALA A 15 -23.10 -12.87 16.79
CA ALA A 15 -23.81 -13.67 15.77
C ALA A 15 -22.86 -14.35 14.76
N TRP A 16 -21.67 -13.77 14.55
CA TRP A 16 -20.67 -14.30 13.61
C TRP A 16 -20.04 -15.61 14.06
N PHE A 17 -19.97 -15.84 15.37
CA PHE A 17 -19.35 -17.05 15.93
C PHE A 17 -20.23 -18.30 15.74
N LEU A 18 -21.54 -18.12 15.53
CA LEU A 18 -22.51 -19.23 15.44
C LEU A 18 -22.81 -19.70 14.01
N LEU A 19 -22.44 -18.92 12.98
CA LEU A 19 -22.67 -19.30 11.58
C LEU A 19 -21.50 -20.06 10.94
N PHE A 20 -20.33 -20.10 11.58
CA PHE A 20 -19.14 -20.77 11.05
C PHE A 20 -18.40 -21.52 12.14
N PRO A 21 -18.83 -22.74 12.51
CA PRO A 21 -18.03 -23.59 13.37
C PRO A 21 -16.68 -23.84 12.69
N MET A 22 -15.61 -23.63 13.45
CA MET A 22 -14.24 -23.87 13.02
C MET A 22 -14.06 -25.39 12.83
N GLU A 23 -14.43 -25.91 11.67
CA GLU A 23 -14.24 -27.34 11.35
C GLU A 23 -12.81 -27.60 10.90
N ASP A 24 -12.30 -28.71 11.42
CA ASP A 24 -10.91 -29.11 11.40
C ASP A 24 -10.32 -29.17 9.98
N GLY A 25 -9.31 -28.34 9.74
CA GLY A 25 -8.25 -28.61 8.76
C GLY A 25 -8.57 -28.27 7.30
N LYS A 26 -7.80 -27.29 6.80
CA LYS A 26 -7.50 -27.00 5.37
C LYS A 26 -8.67 -26.42 4.55
N GLY A 27 -8.78 -25.09 4.56
CA GLY A 27 -9.52 -24.35 3.51
C GLY A 27 -10.06 -22.98 3.92
N GLY A 28 -10.33 -22.76 5.21
CA GLY A 28 -11.11 -21.60 5.67
C GLY A 28 -10.46 -20.22 5.47
N PHE A 29 -9.14 -20.09 5.56
CA PHE A 29 -8.47 -18.78 5.42
C PHE A 29 -8.44 -18.27 3.98
N GLU A 30 -8.26 -19.18 3.02
CA GLU A 30 -8.13 -18.87 1.60
C GLU A 30 -9.47 -18.42 1.02
N GLN A 31 -10.57 -19.10 1.40
CA GLN A 31 -11.93 -18.69 1.05
C GLN A 31 -12.34 -17.37 1.71
N LYS A 32 -11.99 -17.16 2.98
CA LYS A 32 -12.40 -15.95 3.72
C LYS A 32 -11.68 -14.68 3.24
N LEU A 33 -10.41 -14.77 2.83
CA LEU A 33 -9.71 -13.66 2.18
C LEU A 33 -10.23 -13.41 0.76
N THR A 34 -10.46 -14.48 -0.01
CA THR A 34 -11.00 -14.35 -1.37
C THR A 34 -12.40 -13.74 -1.36
N GLU A 35 -13.23 -14.03 -0.36
CA GLU A 35 -14.60 -13.51 -0.24
C GLU A 35 -14.66 -12.06 0.28
N VAL A 36 -13.74 -11.66 1.18
CA VAL A 36 -13.59 -10.25 1.60
C VAL A 36 -13.04 -9.39 0.44
N MET A 37 -12.26 -9.98 -0.46
CA MET A 37 -11.74 -9.31 -1.68
C MET A 37 -12.72 -9.38 -2.86
N SER A 38 -13.70 -10.31 -2.86
CA SER A 38 -14.58 -10.56 -4.00
C SER A 38 -15.81 -9.66 -4.08
N HIS A 39 -16.09 -8.85 -3.04
CA HIS A 39 -17.29 -8.02 -3.09
C HIS A 39 -17.21 -6.92 -4.15
N ASP A 40 -16.02 -6.54 -4.63
CA ASP A 40 -15.89 -5.54 -5.71
C ASP A 40 -14.72 -5.74 -6.72
N GLU A 41 -13.78 -6.68 -6.55
CA GLU A 41 -12.57 -6.71 -7.38
C GLU A 41 -12.14 -8.10 -7.86
N GLN A 42 -12.48 -8.45 -9.10
CA GLN A 42 -11.94 -9.62 -9.82
C GLN A 42 -10.43 -9.49 -10.17
N THR A 43 -9.74 -8.44 -9.71
CA THR A 43 -8.37 -8.09 -10.13
C THR A 43 -7.28 -8.52 -9.16
N LEU A 44 -7.62 -9.05 -7.98
CA LEU A 44 -6.67 -9.65 -7.03
C LEU A 44 -6.95 -11.14 -6.86
N ALA A 45 -5.89 -11.95 -6.88
CA ALA A 45 -5.97 -13.37 -6.60
C ALA A 45 -4.85 -13.79 -5.66
N LEU A 46 -5.17 -14.64 -4.69
CA LEU A 46 -4.19 -15.32 -3.86
C LEU A 46 -3.93 -16.71 -4.45
N ARG A 47 -2.66 -17.08 -4.58
CA ARG A 47 -2.26 -18.43 -5.01
C ARG A 47 -1.23 -19.00 -4.05
N LYS A 48 -1.44 -20.23 -3.62
CA LYS A 48 -0.46 -20.98 -2.84
C LYS A 48 0.70 -21.46 -3.72
N GLU A 49 1.93 -21.21 -3.29
CA GLU A 49 3.15 -21.73 -3.93
C GLU A 49 4.04 -22.40 -2.86
N GLY A 50 3.91 -23.72 -2.73
CA GLY A 50 4.59 -24.48 -1.67
C GLY A 50 4.08 -24.10 -0.28
N ILE A 51 4.98 -23.59 0.56
CA ILE A 51 4.64 -23.01 1.88
C ILE A 51 4.28 -21.52 1.80
N GLY A 52 4.51 -20.87 0.66
CA GLY A 52 4.25 -19.45 0.46
C GLY A 52 2.86 -19.17 -0.10
N VAL A 53 2.45 -17.91 0.03
CA VAL A 53 1.27 -17.34 -0.62
C VAL A 53 1.73 -16.21 -1.54
N VAL A 54 1.28 -16.24 -2.79
CA VAL A 54 1.54 -15.25 -3.81
C VAL A 54 0.28 -14.43 -4.03
N LEU A 55 0.47 -13.12 -4.10
CA LEU A 55 -0.58 -12.18 -4.46
C LEU A 55 -0.39 -11.77 -5.92
N ASP A 56 -1.36 -12.12 -6.75
CA ASP A 56 -1.45 -11.68 -8.13
C ASP A 56 -2.43 -10.52 -8.23
N SER A 57 -1.99 -9.43 -8.85
CA SER A 57 -2.85 -8.30 -9.19
C SER A 57 -2.67 -7.96 -10.66
N GLU A 58 -3.73 -7.47 -11.30
CA GLU A 58 -3.67 -6.94 -12.67
C GLU A 58 -3.45 -5.43 -12.72
N LEU A 59 -3.77 -4.72 -11.64
CA LEU A 59 -3.73 -3.26 -11.55
C LEU A 59 -2.42 -2.77 -10.91
N PRO A 60 -1.97 -1.54 -11.23
CA PRO A 60 -0.96 -0.87 -10.45
C PRO A 60 -1.39 -0.77 -8.98
N HIS A 61 -0.49 -1.03 -8.05
CA HIS A 61 -0.80 -1.03 -6.62
C HIS A 61 0.41 -0.65 -5.76
N LEU A 62 0.11 -0.18 -4.55
CA LEU A 62 1.07 0.04 -3.49
C LEU A 62 1.04 -1.15 -2.54
N ILE A 63 2.21 -1.63 -2.12
CA ILE A 63 2.38 -2.54 -1.00
C ILE A 63 2.98 -1.74 0.16
N GLY A 64 2.28 -1.68 1.30
CA GLY A 64 2.80 -1.07 2.52
C GLY A 64 4.02 -1.83 3.03
N ILE A 65 5.08 -1.11 3.35
CA ILE A 65 6.26 -1.62 4.06
C ILE A 65 6.18 -0.99 5.45
N ASP A 66 5.73 -1.78 6.41
CA ASP A 66 5.61 -1.35 7.80
C ASP A 66 6.90 -1.67 8.56
N ASP A 67 7.39 -0.71 9.34
CA ASP A 67 8.53 -0.87 10.24
C ASP A 67 8.10 -1.07 11.70
N ASP A 68 6.80 -1.00 12.01
CA ASP A 68 6.26 -1.30 13.32
C ASP A 68 6.28 -2.82 13.60
N LEU A 69 7.01 -3.19 14.65
CA LEU A 69 7.12 -4.57 15.13
C LEU A 69 5.78 -5.17 15.58
N LEU A 70 4.81 -4.31 15.91
CA LEU A 70 3.47 -4.73 16.32
C LEU A 70 2.52 -4.91 15.12
N SER A 71 2.87 -4.34 13.97
CA SER A 71 2.12 -4.52 12.74
C SER A 71 2.43 -5.87 12.13
N THR A 72 1.39 -6.68 11.97
CA THR A 72 1.49 -8.05 11.44
C THR A 72 0.77 -8.22 10.11
N GLY A 73 0.06 -7.19 9.67
CA GLY A 73 -0.71 -7.18 8.43
C GLY A 73 0.13 -6.78 7.22
N ILE A 74 -0.34 -7.16 6.04
CA ILE A 74 0.16 -6.63 4.77
C ILE A 74 -0.92 -5.71 4.22
N ILE A 75 -0.54 -4.48 3.89
CA ILE A 75 -1.45 -3.49 3.31
C ILE A 75 -1.22 -3.42 1.80
N LEU A 76 -2.31 -3.42 1.03
CA LEU A 76 -2.30 -3.18 -0.41
C LEU A 76 -3.33 -2.12 -0.77
N TYR A 77 -2.92 -1.16 -1.61
CA TYR A 77 -3.84 -0.19 -2.23
C TYR A 77 -3.79 -0.30 -3.74
N HIS A 78 -4.92 -0.56 -4.38
CA HIS A 78 -5.03 -0.45 -5.83
C HIS A 78 -5.08 1.00 -6.28
N LEU A 79 -4.33 1.31 -7.32
CA LEU A 79 -4.40 2.60 -8.01
C LEU A 79 -5.22 2.41 -9.28
N LYS A 80 -6.54 2.60 -9.15
CA LYS A 80 -7.50 2.54 -10.28
C LYS A 80 -7.29 3.73 -11.21
N GLU A 81 -7.91 3.70 -12.39
CA GLU A 81 -7.89 4.83 -13.33
C GLU A 81 -8.46 6.09 -12.64
N GLY A 82 -7.82 7.25 -12.86
CA GLY A 82 -8.18 8.50 -12.24
C GLY A 82 -7.20 8.92 -11.15
N GLN A 83 -7.69 9.62 -10.13
CA GLN A 83 -6.90 10.19 -9.06
C GLN A 83 -7.18 9.47 -7.74
N THR A 84 -6.13 9.23 -6.98
CA THR A 84 -6.18 8.69 -5.62
C THR A 84 -5.53 9.70 -4.69
N TYR A 85 -6.31 10.29 -3.80
CA TYR A 85 -5.91 11.31 -2.84
C TYR A 85 -5.36 10.66 -1.58
N VAL A 86 -4.22 11.16 -1.10
CA VAL A 86 -3.51 10.63 0.06
C VAL A 86 -3.20 11.74 1.04
N GLY A 87 -3.52 11.50 2.31
CA GLY A 87 -3.42 12.51 3.35
C GLY A 87 -3.86 11.99 4.71
N ARG A 88 -4.18 12.90 5.62
CA ARG A 88 -4.72 12.56 6.94
C ARG A 88 -6.24 12.65 6.94
N GLU A 89 -6.86 12.11 7.98
CA GLU A 89 -8.30 12.15 8.20
C GLU A 89 -8.83 13.59 8.43
N ASP A 90 -7.98 14.51 8.89
CA ASP A 90 -8.33 15.91 9.16
C ASP A 90 -8.28 16.83 7.92
N ALA A 91 -8.15 16.24 6.73
CA ALA A 91 -8.14 16.95 5.45
C ALA A 91 -9.49 17.60 5.13
N SER A 92 -9.43 18.68 4.35
CA SER A 92 -10.65 19.36 3.89
C SER A 92 -11.33 18.59 2.76
N VAL A 93 -10.52 17.98 1.90
CA VAL A 93 -10.95 17.03 0.87
C VAL A 93 -10.87 15.61 1.44
N GLU A 94 -11.85 14.77 1.13
CA GLU A 94 -11.82 13.35 1.51
C GLU A 94 -10.61 12.66 0.88
N GLN A 95 -9.89 11.87 1.68
CA GLN A 95 -8.70 11.14 1.23
C GLN A 95 -9.06 9.67 0.98
N ASP A 96 -8.68 9.14 -0.18
CA ASP A 96 -8.87 7.73 -0.51
C ASP A 96 -7.95 6.83 0.31
N ILE A 97 -6.72 7.29 0.57
CA ILE A 97 -5.76 6.63 1.44
C ILE A 97 -5.45 7.56 2.61
N VAL A 98 -6.03 7.24 3.76
CA VAL A 98 -5.76 7.93 5.02
C VAL A 98 -4.52 7.31 5.67
N LEU A 99 -3.53 8.15 5.95
CA LEU A 99 -2.27 7.77 6.59
C LEU A 99 -2.04 8.59 7.85
N HIS A 100 -1.19 8.07 8.71
CA HIS A 100 -0.71 8.75 9.91
C HIS A 100 0.81 8.72 9.95
N GLY A 101 1.42 9.66 10.68
CA GLY A 101 2.85 9.66 10.88
C GLY A 101 3.49 11.04 10.84
N LEU A 102 4.80 11.05 10.99
CA LEU A 102 5.59 12.28 11.08
C LEU A 102 5.74 12.93 9.72
N ASP A 103 5.64 14.27 9.71
CA ASP A 103 5.76 15.15 8.54
C ASP A 103 4.80 14.79 7.39
N LEU A 104 3.63 14.27 7.76
CA LEU A 104 2.52 13.99 6.86
C LEU A 104 1.51 15.15 6.92
N GLU A 105 1.23 15.72 5.76
CA GLU A 105 0.28 16.82 5.58
C GLU A 105 -1.16 16.30 5.52
N SER A 106 -2.13 17.14 5.86
CA SER A 106 -3.55 16.78 5.75
C SER A 106 -3.92 16.38 4.33
N GLU A 107 -3.49 17.16 3.33
CA GLU A 107 -3.58 16.80 1.91
C GLU A 107 -2.15 16.64 1.40
N HIS A 108 -1.67 15.40 1.27
CA HIS A 108 -0.25 15.13 1.10
C HIS A 108 0.18 14.94 -0.35
N CYS A 109 -0.44 14.02 -1.07
CA CYS A 109 -0.12 13.78 -2.47
C CYS A 109 -1.30 13.17 -3.23
N VAL A 110 -1.18 13.17 -4.55
CA VAL A 110 -2.12 12.50 -5.44
C VAL A 110 -1.36 11.47 -6.27
N PHE A 111 -1.86 10.24 -6.31
CA PHE A 111 -1.48 9.29 -7.35
C PHE A 111 -2.46 9.44 -8.50
N GLU A 112 -1.96 9.81 -9.67
CA GLU A 112 -2.76 9.90 -10.89
C GLU A 112 -2.43 8.74 -11.80
N ASN A 113 -3.41 7.91 -12.11
CA ASN A 113 -3.30 6.81 -13.06
C ASN A 113 -4.09 7.14 -14.32
N THR A 114 -3.37 7.36 -15.42
CA THR A 114 -3.96 7.59 -16.73
C THR A 114 -3.50 6.51 -17.70
N GLY A 115 -4.42 5.68 -18.17
CA GLY A 115 -4.12 4.60 -19.12
C GLY A 115 -3.14 3.55 -18.57
N GLY A 116 -3.06 3.39 -17.25
CA GLY A 116 -2.10 2.51 -16.57
C GLY A 116 -0.75 3.15 -16.26
N THR A 117 -0.47 4.37 -16.72
CA THR A 117 0.71 5.13 -16.31
C THR A 117 0.42 5.89 -15.04
N VAL A 118 1.15 5.58 -13.97
CA VAL A 118 0.96 6.19 -12.65
C VAL A 118 1.99 7.28 -12.43
N THR A 119 1.51 8.43 -11.97
CA THR A 119 2.31 9.61 -11.62
C THR A 119 2.04 9.98 -10.17
N LEU A 120 3.08 10.17 -9.38
CA LEU A 120 2.99 10.72 -8.03
C LEU A 120 3.14 12.24 -8.09
N ILE A 121 2.17 12.95 -7.52
CA ILE A 121 2.09 14.41 -7.53
C ILE A 121 2.12 14.89 -6.07
N PRO A 122 3.27 15.41 -5.58
CA PRO A 122 3.35 16.02 -4.26
C PRO A 122 2.50 17.28 -4.17
N LEU A 123 1.76 17.46 -3.07
CA LEU A 123 1.06 18.72 -2.78
C LEU A 123 1.96 19.70 -2.02
N SER A 124 1.49 20.93 -1.85
CA SER A 124 2.29 22.01 -1.27
C SER A 124 2.70 21.69 0.17
N GLY A 125 4.00 21.69 0.45
CA GLY A 125 4.56 21.40 1.78
C GLY A 125 4.84 19.93 2.05
N SER A 126 4.36 19.03 1.20
CA SER A 126 4.50 17.59 1.37
C SER A 126 5.91 17.08 1.10
N GLN A 127 6.39 16.23 2.00
CA GLN A 127 7.62 15.47 1.80
C GLN A 127 7.32 14.13 1.13
N CYS A 128 7.61 14.04 -0.17
CA CYS A 128 7.52 12.80 -0.92
C CYS A 128 8.90 12.42 -1.45
N SER A 129 9.28 11.15 -1.35
CA SER A 129 10.50 10.62 -1.96
C SER A 129 10.22 9.40 -2.82
N VAL A 130 10.93 9.28 -3.94
CA VAL A 130 10.91 8.11 -4.83
C VAL A 130 12.33 7.59 -4.97
N ASN A 131 12.55 6.32 -4.64
CA ASN A 131 13.85 5.65 -4.62
C ASN A 131 14.90 6.42 -3.79
N GLY A 132 14.47 6.96 -2.64
CA GLY A 132 15.33 7.72 -1.73
C GLY A 132 15.65 9.15 -2.18
N VAL A 133 15.10 9.62 -3.31
CA VAL A 133 15.26 10.99 -3.80
C VAL A 133 13.97 11.77 -3.54
N GLN A 134 14.09 12.91 -2.87
CA GLN A 134 12.97 13.82 -2.65
C GLN A 134 12.48 14.40 -3.99
N ILE A 135 11.17 14.38 -4.19
CA ILE A 135 10.51 14.95 -5.37
C ILE A 135 9.67 16.16 -4.98
N MET A 136 9.65 17.16 -5.86
CA MET A 136 8.87 18.39 -5.69
C MET A 136 7.87 18.62 -6.83
N GLU A 137 7.92 17.77 -7.85
CA GLU A 137 7.11 17.87 -9.06
C GLU A 137 6.51 16.50 -9.41
N ALA A 138 5.52 16.51 -10.30
CA ALA A 138 4.86 15.31 -10.79
C ALA A 138 5.88 14.32 -11.37
N THR A 139 5.95 13.13 -10.79
CA THR A 139 6.99 12.13 -11.09
C THR A 139 6.35 10.81 -11.51
N HIS A 140 6.70 10.33 -12.70
CA HIS A 140 6.26 9.01 -13.15
C HIS A 140 6.87 7.89 -12.30
N LEU A 141 6.02 6.94 -11.91
CA LEU A 141 6.42 5.77 -11.16
C LEU A 141 6.67 4.60 -12.11
N ASN A 142 7.80 3.92 -11.91
CA ASN A 142 8.12 2.69 -12.62
C ASN A 142 8.00 1.49 -11.70
N GLN A 143 7.77 0.31 -12.28
CA GLN A 143 7.70 -0.95 -11.58
C GLN A 143 8.84 -1.10 -10.54
N GLY A 144 8.45 -1.31 -9.29
CA GLY A 144 9.36 -1.57 -8.17
C GLY A 144 9.89 -0.34 -7.46
N ALA A 145 9.42 0.87 -7.81
CA ALA A 145 9.78 2.09 -7.12
C ALA A 145 9.45 2.02 -5.62
N VAL A 146 10.35 2.53 -4.78
CA VAL A 146 10.15 2.67 -3.33
C VAL A 146 9.75 4.10 -3.03
N ILE A 147 8.64 4.28 -2.35
CA ILE A 147 8.03 5.58 -2.08
C ILE A 147 8.02 5.80 -0.58
N LEU A 148 8.39 7.01 -0.15
CA LEU A 148 8.25 7.45 1.24
C LEU A 148 7.39 8.71 1.26
N LEU A 149 6.30 8.67 2.03
CA LEU A 149 5.41 9.80 2.28
C LEU A 149 5.56 10.25 3.73
N GLY A 150 5.85 11.54 3.93
CA GLY A 150 6.36 12.04 5.21
C GLY A 150 7.66 11.36 5.59
N ARG A 151 7.77 10.89 6.84
CA ARG A 151 8.94 10.14 7.34
C ARG A 151 8.71 8.66 7.64
N THR A 152 7.46 8.20 7.65
CA THR A 152 7.11 6.88 8.19
C THR A 152 6.36 5.99 7.21
N ASN A 153 5.69 6.55 6.21
CA ASN A 153 4.82 5.76 5.33
C ASN A 153 5.59 5.30 4.10
N MET A 154 6.19 4.11 4.19
CA MET A 154 6.94 3.50 3.09
C MET A 154 6.06 2.55 2.28
N PHE A 155 6.15 2.66 0.96
CA PHE A 155 5.45 1.80 0.02
C PHE A 155 6.37 1.28 -1.07
N ARG A 156 6.08 0.09 -1.57
CA ARG A 156 6.60 -0.40 -2.85
C ARG A 156 5.52 -0.32 -3.91
N PHE A 157 5.78 0.41 -4.98
CA PHE A 157 4.90 0.47 -6.13
C PHE A 157 5.13 -0.74 -7.04
N ASN A 158 4.05 -1.43 -7.35
CA ASN A 158 4.00 -2.54 -8.28
C ASN A 158 3.09 -2.21 -9.46
N HIS A 159 3.62 -2.35 -10.66
CA HIS A 159 2.94 -2.28 -11.94
C HIS A 159 3.09 -3.61 -12.71
N PRO A 160 2.13 -4.54 -12.57
CA PRO A 160 2.21 -5.88 -13.16
C PRO A 160 2.44 -5.89 -14.69
N LYS A 161 1.75 -5.01 -15.43
CA LYS A 161 1.90 -4.91 -16.89
C LYS A 161 3.28 -4.41 -17.31
N GLU A 162 3.86 -3.45 -16.60
CA GLU A 162 5.24 -3.00 -16.85
C GLU A 162 6.25 -4.09 -16.48
N ALA A 163 6.04 -4.79 -15.35
CA ALA A 163 6.87 -5.92 -14.94
C ALA A 163 6.92 -7.02 -16.02
N ALA A 164 5.78 -7.36 -16.61
CA ALA A 164 5.70 -8.33 -17.71
C ALA A 164 6.52 -7.87 -18.93
N LYS A 165 6.41 -6.60 -19.35
CA LYS A 165 7.20 -6.02 -20.44
C LYS A 165 8.71 -6.08 -20.14
N LEU A 166 9.12 -5.78 -18.91
CA LEU A 166 10.52 -5.84 -18.49
C LEU A 166 11.07 -7.28 -18.51
N ARG A 167 10.27 -8.26 -18.09
CA ARG A 167 10.63 -9.69 -18.15
C ARG A 167 10.88 -10.14 -19.59
N GLU A 168 10.00 -9.77 -20.53
CA GLU A 168 10.18 -10.11 -21.95
C GLU A 168 11.42 -9.44 -22.55
N LYS A 169 11.65 -8.15 -22.25
CA LYS A 169 12.87 -7.45 -22.69
C LYS A 169 14.13 -8.14 -22.17
N ARG A 170 14.16 -8.59 -20.90
CA ARG A 170 15.29 -9.34 -20.33
C ARG A 170 15.50 -10.67 -21.05
N LYS A 171 14.42 -11.41 -21.36
CA LYS A 171 14.50 -12.68 -22.11
C LYS A 171 15.04 -12.49 -23.54
N SER A 172 14.71 -11.35 -24.17
CA SER A 172 15.23 -10.98 -25.49
C SER A 172 16.66 -10.42 -25.49
N GLY A 173 17.33 -10.31 -24.33
CA GLY A 173 18.69 -9.78 -24.21
C GLY A 173 18.79 -8.25 -24.34
N LEU A 174 17.66 -7.54 -24.39
CA LEU A 174 17.60 -6.09 -24.57
C LEU A 174 17.79 -5.29 -23.26
N LEU A 175 17.88 -5.97 -22.11
CA LEU A 175 18.20 -5.36 -20.81
C LEU A 175 19.46 -6.02 -20.24
N SER A 176 20.46 -5.22 -19.85
CA SER A 176 21.68 -5.74 -19.24
C SER A 176 21.42 -6.19 -17.79
N SER A 177 22.11 -7.25 -17.34
CA SER A 177 21.88 -7.88 -16.03
C SER A 177 22.24 -6.99 -14.83
N PHE A 178 22.86 -5.83 -15.04
CA PHE A 178 23.42 -5.00 -13.96
C PHE A 178 22.46 -3.94 -13.40
N SER A 179 21.31 -3.69 -14.03
CA SER A 179 20.47 -2.50 -13.69
C SER A 179 19.31 -2.74 -12.73
N LEU A 180 19.17 -3.93 -12.11
CA LEU A 180 17.98 -4.28 -11.31
C LEU A 180 18.31 -4.83 -9.90
N SER A 181 19.49 -4.51 -9.38
CA SER A 181 19.93 -4.94 -8.05
C SER A 181 19.21 -4.14 -6.94
N MET A 182 18.76 -4.83 -5.90
CA MET A 182 18.13 -4.36 -4.64
C MET A 182 18.96 -3.36 -3.79
N THR A 183 20.01 -2.76 -4.36
CA THR A 183 20.94 -1.83 -3.68
C THR A 183 20.31 -0.50 -3.27
N ASP A 184 19.07 -0.22 -3.65
CA ASP A 184 18.37 1.00 -3.22
C ASP A 184 17.69 0.88 -1.85
N LEU A 185 17.55 -0.33 -1.28
CA LEU A 185 17.06 -0.48 0.09
C LEU A 185 18.16 -0.13 1.12
N SER A 186 19.43 -0.47 0.84
CA SER A 186 20.53 -0.19 1.78
C SER A 186 20.79 1.31 1.96
N LYS A 187 20.54 2.12 0.92
CA LYS A 187 20.67 3.59 1.02
C LYS A 187 19.55 4.22 1.84
N SER A 188 18.37 3.59 1.90
CA SER A 188 17.27 4.06 2.76
C SER A 188 17.53 3.79 4.24
N CYS A 189 18.27 2.72 4.58
CA CYS A 189 18.67 2.40 5.96
C CYS A 189 19.74 3.36 6.51
N GLU A 190 20.56 3.99 5.64
CA GLU A 190 21.54 4.98 6.07
C GLU A 190 20.86 6.26 6.59
N ASN A 191 19.70 6.63 6.02
CA ASN A 191 18.91 7.76 6.52
C ASN A 191 18.17 7.44 7.83
N LEU A 192 17.78 6.17 8.06
CA LEU A 192 17.14 5.76 9.32
C LEU A 192 18.14 5.65 10.49
N SER A 193 19.38 5.21 10.21
CA SER A 193 20.45 5.17 11.22
C SER A 193 20.96 6.57 11.62
N ALA A 194 20.86 7.56 10.73
CA ALA A 194 21.15 8.96 11.05
C ALA A 194 20.12 9.60 11.99
N VAL A 195 18.86 9.18 11.95
CA VAL A 195 17.78 9.66 12.85
C VAL A 195 17.94 9.08 14.26
N MET A 196 18.41 7.85 14.40
CA MET A 196 18.66 7.21 15.71
C MET A 196 19.90 7.74 16.46
N LEU A 197 20.76 8.53 15.79
CA LEU A 197 21.98 9.10 16.40
C LEU A 197 21.82 10.55 16.89
N TYR A 198 20.65 11.16 16.73
CA TYR A 198 20.33 12.48 17.30
C TYR A 198 19.13 12.38 18.24
N ASN A 199 19.32 11.69 19.37
CA ASN A 199 18.46 11.87 20.54
C ASN A 199 19.28 11.82 21.84
N PRO A 200 19.84 12.94 22.31
CA PRO A 200 20.23 13.08 23.70
C PRO A 200 19.08 13.77 24.43
N GLY A 201 18.17 13.00 25.02
CA GLY A 201 17.05 13.53 25.80
C GLY A 201 15.96 12.52 26.04
#